data_AF-A0A1G9L090-F1
#
_entry.id   AF-A0A1G9L090-F1
#
_cell.length_a   1.000
_cell.length_b   1.000
_cell.length_c   1.000
_cell.angle_alpha   90.00
_cell.angle_beta   90.00
_cell.angle_gamma   90.00
#
_symmetry.space_group_name_H-M   'P 1'
#
loop_
_entity.id
_entity.type
_entity.pdbx_description
1 polymer ?
#
loop_
_entity_poly.entity_id
_entity_poly.type
_entity_poly.pdbx_seq_one_letter_code
_entity_poly.pdbx_strand_id
1 'polypeptide(L)' 'MDPHDWGRAMALALTRLAEQIAPGGSDDIHALVVGRNLHLKISDEPGGVTITVSTLADSAD' A
#
# COMPACT_ATOMS: atom_id res chain seq x y z
N MET A 1 19.74 0.02 5.92
CA MET A 1 18.49 0.03 5.13
C MET A 1 18.52 1.32 4.33
N ASP A 2 18.51 1.24 3.00
CA ASP A 2 18.63 2.41 2.13
C ASP A 2 17.27 3.12 2.06
N PRO A 3 17.19 4.46 2.27
CA PRO A 3 15.94 5.21 2.10
C PRO A 3 15.23 4.97 0.75
N HIS A 4 15.97 4.63 -0.31
CA HIS A 4 15.40 4.29 -1.61
C HIS A 4 14.58 2.98 -1.58
N ASP A 5 14.94 2.02 -0.71
CA ASP A 5 14.21 0.75 -0.56
C ASP A 5 12.80 0.98 0.00
N TRP A 6 12.64 1.97 0.89
CA TRP A 6 11.35 2.34 1.47
C TRP A 6 10.42 2.95 0.45
N GLY A 7 10.95 3.87 -0.38
CA GLY A 7 10.18 4.46 -1.48
C GLY A 7 9.70 3.41 -2.47
N ARG A 8 10.56 2.44 -2.80
CA ARG A 8 10.22 1.33 -3.70
C ARG A 8 9.17 0.38 -3.10
N ALA A 9 9.31 0.04 -1.83
CA ALA A 9 8.37 -0.83 -1.12
C ALA A 9 6.97 -0.18 -1.03
N MET A 10 6.92 1.12 -0.75
CA MET A 10 5.67 1.88 -0.70
C MET A 10 4.98 1.94 -2.07
N ALA A 11 5.73 2.27 -3.14
CA ALA A 11 5.21 2.29 -4.49
C ALA A 11 4.60 0.93 -4.88
N LEU A 12 5.30 -0.16 -4.56
CA LEU A 12 4.81 -1.52 -4.81
C LEU A 12 3.54 -1.85 -4.02
N ALA A 13 3.46 -1.46 -2.75
CA ALA A 13 2.28 -1.67 -1.93
C ALA A 13 1.06 -0.91 -2.48
N LEU A 14 1.25 0.33 -2.93
CA LEU A 14 0.20 1.15 -3.54
C LEU A 14 -0.28 0.58 -4.88
N THR A 15 0.63 0.11 -5.75
CA THR A 15 0.26 -0.56 -7.00
C THR A 15 -0.59 -1.80 -6.73
N ARG A 16 -0.17 -2.66 -5.79
CA ARG A 16 -0.92 -3.86 -5.41
C ARG A 16 -2.29 -3.53 -4.83
N LEU A 17 -2.41 -2.48 -4.02
CA LEU A 17 -3.69 -2.03 -3.49
C LEU A 17 -4.62 -1.56 -4.62
N ALA A 18 -4.11 -0.77 -5.57
CA ALA A 18 -4.88 -0.33 -6.73
C ALA A 18 -5.38 -1.50 -7.59
N GLU A 19 -4.52 -2.50 -7.84
CA GLU A 19 -4.88 -3.72 -8.55
C GLU A 19 -5.98 -4.53 -7.83
N GLN A 20 -5.91 -4.61 -6.50
CA GLN A 20 -6.94 -5.29 -5.70
C GLN A 20 -8.30 -4.58 -5.74
N ILE A 21 -8.30 -3.25 -5.87
CA ILE A 21 -9.54 -2.45 -5.95
C ILE A 21 -10.22 -2.64 -7.32
N ALA A 22 -9.47 -2.80 -8.40
CA ALA A 22 -10.01 -2.98 -9.76
C ALA A 22 -9.35 -4.16 -10.49
N PRO A 23 -9.75 -5.41 -10.19
CA PRO A 23 -9.15 -6.62 -10.75
C PRO A 23 -9.39 -6.85 -12.25
N GLY A 24 -10.02 -5.90 -12.96
CA GLY A 24 -10.29 -5.96 -14.41
C GLY A 24 -9.48 -4.96 -15.26
N GLY A 25 -8.59 -4.17 -14.63
CA GLY A 25 -7.86 -3.11 -15.31
C GLY A 25 -8.70 -1.82 -15.42
N SER A 26 -8.23 -0.77 -14.77
CA SER A 26 -8.63 0.61 -15.03
C SER A 26 -7.55 1.22 -15.91
N ASP A 27 -7.91 2.04 -16.90
CA ASP A 27 -6.94 2.79 -17.72
C ASP A 27 -6.05 3.70 -16.84
N ASP A 28 -6.53 4.04 -15.63
CA ASP A 28 -5.75 4.68 -14.57
C ASP A 28 -6.02 3.99 -13.23
N ILE A 29 -5.25 2.94 -12.93
CA ILE A 29 -5.35 2.21 -11.66
C ILE A 29 -4.97 3.10 -10.47
N HIS A 30 -4.08 4.07 -10.66
CA HIS A 30 -3.57 4.91 -9.58
C HIS A 30 -4.57 6.01 -9.21
N ALA A 31 -5.41 6.47 -10.13
CA ALA A 31 -6.56 7.33 -9.80
C ALA A 31 -7.49 6.70 -8.75
N LEU A 32 -7.53 5.38 -8.63
CA LEU A 32 -8.38 4.70 -7.66
C LEU A 32 -7.96 4.94 -6.21
N VAL A 33 -6.69 5.24 -5.95
CA VAL A 33 -6.16 5.55 -4.61
C VAL A 33 -6.04 7.05 -4.33
N VAL A 34 -6.07 7.90 -5.37
CA VAL A 34 -6.02 9.35 -5.21
C VAL A 34 -7.24 9.86 -4.43
N GLY A 35 -7.01 10.71 -3.43
CA GLY A 35 -8.06 11.32 -2.61
C GLY A 35 -8.73 10.38 -1.59
N ARG A 36 -8.32 9.11 -1.53
CA ARG A 36 -8.78 8.18 -0.49
C ARG A 36 -7.92 8.31 0.77
N ASN A 37 -8.54 8.09 1.92
CA ASN A 37 -7.79 7.87 3.15
C ASN A 37 -7.10 6.52 3.05
N LEU A 38 -5.77 6.56 3.08
CA LEU A 38 -4.93 5.37 3.12
C LEU A 38 -4.47 5.16 4.55
N HIS A 39 -4.67 3.94 5.04
CA HIS A 39 -4.16 3.50 6.32
C HIS A 39 -2.84 2.77 6.07
N LEU A 40 -1.78 3.28 6.68
CA LEU A 40 -0.43 2.74 6.59
C LEU A 40 -0.07 2.09 7.92
N LYS A 41 0.30 0.81 7.87
CA LYS A 41 0.87 0.07 9.00
C LYS A 41 2.26 -0.41 8.64
N ILE A 42 3.20 -0.14 9.54
CA ILE A 42 4.59 -0.56 9.41
C ILE A 42 4.90 -1.43 10.62
N SER A 43 5.31 -2.68 10.37
CA SER A 43 5.68 -3.64 11.40
C SER A 43 7.13 -4.07 11.21
N ASP A 44 7.88 -4.14 12.29
CA ASP A 44 9.23 -4.74 12.30
C ASP A 44 9.09 -6.25 12.50
N GLU A 45 9.68 -7.03 11.59
CA GLU A 45 9.64 -8.49 11.59
C GLU A 45 11.07 -9.05 11.52
N PRO A 46 11.31 -10.32 11.93
CA PRO A 46 12.65 -10.91 11.93
C PRO A 46 13.35 -10.90 10.55
N GLY A 47 12.58 -10.77 9.46
CA GLY A 47 13.07 -10.68 8.08
C GLY A 47 13.18 -9.26 7.52
N GLY A 48 12.89 -8.23 8.31
CA GLY A 48 12.87 -6.83 7.88
C GLY A 48 11.52 -6.16 8.18
N VAL A 49 11.22 -5.10 7.45
CA VAL A 49 10.01 -4.30 7.69
C VAL A 49 8.88 -4.75 6.75
N THR A 50 7.71 -4.99 7.31
CA THR A 50 6.46 -5.21 6.57
C THR A 50 5.69 -3.90 6.46
N ILE A 51 5.34 -3.52 5.22
CA ILE A 51 4.50 -2.36 4.91
C ILE A 51 3.14 -2.85 4.45
N THR A 52 2.08 -2.45 5.14
CA THR A 52 0.69 -2.72 4.76
C THR A 52 -0.01 -1.39 4.46
N VAL A 53 -0.67 -1.33 3.30
CA VAL A 53 -1.49 -0.18 2.90
C VAL A 53 -2.90 -0.68 2.63
N SER A 54 -3.90 0.00 3.20
CA SER A 54 -5.31 -0.34 3.03
C SER A 54 -6.17 0.91 2.87
N THR A 55 -7.37 0.75 2.30
CA THR A 55 -8.42 1.79 2.27
C THR A 55 -9.46 1.61 3.37
N LEU A 56 -9.35 0.55 4.17
CA LEU A 56 -10.19 0.30 5.33
C LEU A 56 -9.45 0.82 6.56
N ALA A 57 -10.13 1.60 7.40
CA ALA A 57 -9.64 1.91 8.72
C ALA A 57 -9.41 0.60 9.47
N ASP A 58 -8.21 0.42 10.03
CA ASP A 58 -7.90 -0.74 10.87
C ASP A 58 -9.00 -0.78 11.94
N SER A 59 -9.80 -1.84 11.92
CA SER A 59 -10.80 -2.06 12.96
C SER A 59 -9.97 -2.37 14.19
N ALA A 60 -9.86 -1.41 15.11
CA ALA A 60 -9.10 -1.59 16.34
C ALA A 60 -9.65 -2.85 17.05
N ASP A 61 -8.82 -3.89 17.10
CA ASP A 61 -8.95 -5.04 18.00
C ASP A 61 -8.26 -4.70 19.33
#